data_AF-A0A239GQ19-F1
#
_entry.id   AF-A0A239GQ19-F1
#
_cell.length_a   1.000
_cell.length_b   1.000
_cell.length_c   1.000
_cell.angle_alpha   90.00
_cell.angle_beta   90.00
_cell.angle_gamma   90.00
#
_symmetry.space_group_name_H-M   'P 1'
#
loop_
_entity.id
_entity.type
_entity.pdbx_description
1 polymer ?
#
loop_
_entity_poly.entity_id
_entity_poly.type
_entity_poly.pdbx_seq_one_letter_code
_entity_poly.pdbx_strand_id
1 'polypeptide(L)'
;MEVEEHQLWGFLEKLYLNFGYDFRDYARASLKRRICHYLQLKKINSLHELWETIESNELALEQMIQEISVTVTEMFRDPTFFKSLNKHVIPRLKTYPFFKVWVAGCATGEEVYTIAIILKEAGLLERSIIYATDINQHSLKRASDGIFPIDSMKNYIANYQQYGGLGEFSQYYSAKYNAVMMNKDLSKNIVFAPHNLAVDHVFNEFELIICRNVLIYFNQNLQNKVINLFYQSLCDFGYLGLGSKESLLFTDKRKNFVEIDRKEKLFMKS
;
A
#
# COMPACT_ATOMS: atom_id res chain seq x y z
N MET A 1 15.27 25.77 -7.47
CA MET A 1 13.93 26.19 -7.87
C MET A 1 13.05 26.17 -6.64
N GLU A 2 12.49 27.32 -6.30
CA GLU A 2 11.61 27.48 -5.15
C GLU A 2 10.18 27.52 -5.67
N VAL A 3 9.35 26.55 -5.25
CA VAL A 3 7.92 26.52 -5.55
C VAL A 3 7.20 27.23 -4.40
N GLU A 4 6.43 28.26 -4.69
CA GLU A 4 5.67 28.97 -3.66
C GLU A 4 4.44 28.16 -3.20
N GLU A 5 4.01 28.35 -1.95
CA GLU A 5 2.89 27.59 -1.37
C GLU A 5 1.58 27.82 -2.13
N HIS A 6 1.31 29.06 -2.54
CA HIS A 6 0.10 29.41 -3.27
C HIS A 6 0.07 28.76 -4.66
N GLN A 7 1.20 28.73 -5.36
CA GLN A 7 1.33 28.08 -6.67
C GLN A 7 1.12 26.58 -6.55
N LEU A 8 1.71 25.97 -5.51
CA LEU A 8 1.56 24.55 -5.27
C LEU A 8 0.12 24.21 -4.91
N TRP A 9 -0.58 25.03 -4.13
CA TRP A 9 -1.99 24.80 -3.84
C TRP A 9 -2.85 24.83 -5.10
N GLY A 10 -2.70 25.87 -5.92
CA GLY A 10 -3.43 25.98 -7.19
C GLY A 10 -3.15 24.81 -8.13
N PHE A 11 -1.90 24.35 -8.22
CA PHE A 11 -1.56 23.17 -9.01
C PHE A 11 -2.26 21.89 -8.52
N LEU A 12 -2.27 21.64 -7.20
CA LEU A 12 -2.93 20.47 -6.64
C LEU A 12 -4.46 20.51 -6.79
N GLU A 13 -5.06 21.69 -6.69
CA GLU A 13 -6.48 21.88 -6.96
C GLU A 13 -6.82 21.55 -8.42
N LYS A 14 -6.00 22.00 -9.37
CA LYS A 14 -6.17 21.64 -10.79
C LYS A 14 -6.06 20.14 -11.02
N LEU A 15 -5.11 19.45 -10.37
CA LEU A 15 -5.00 17.99 -10.47
C LEU A 15 -6.26 17.27 -9.97
N TYR A 16 -6.81 17.71 -8.84
CA TYR A 16 -8.04 17.15 -8.31
C TYR A 16 -9.23 17.38 -9.26
N LEU A 17 -9.43 18.62 -9.72
CA LEU A 17 -10.58 18.98 -10.55
C LEU A 17 -10.57 18.31 -11.93
N ASN A 18 -9.40 18.13 -12.54
CA ASN A 18 -9.30 17.58 -13.90
C ASN A 18 -9.12 16.07 -13.93
N PHE A 19 -8.47 15.48 -12.92
CA PHE A 19 -8.05 14.07 -12.96
C PHE A 19 -8.44 13.27 -11.71
N GLY A 20 -9.05 13.87 -10.69
CA GLY A 20 -9.46 13.18 -9.44
C GLY A 20 -8.30 12.85 -8.49
N TYR A 21 -7.07 13.25 -8.82
CA TYR A 21 -5.91 13.05 -7.95
C TYR A 21 -5.84 14.12 -6.85
N ASP A 22 -6.37 13.81 -5.66
CA ASP A 22 -6.34 14.73 -4.53
C ASP A 22 -5.11 14.55 -3.63
N PHE A 23 -4.12 15.42 -3.81
CA PHE A 23 -2.94 15.50 -2.95
C PHE A 23 -2.98 16.65 -1.94
N ARG A 24 -4.09 17.39 -1.84
CA ARG A 24 -4.16 18.63 -1.04
C ARG A 24 -3.98 18.36 0.46
N ASP A 25 -4.44 17.21 0.92
CA ASP A 25 -4.29 16.76 2.31
C ASP A 25 -3.08 15.82 2.54
N TYR A 26 -2.15 15.73 1.58
CA TYR A 26 -0.88 15.04 1.80
C TYR A 26 0.07 15.90 2.66
N ALA A 27 1.04 15.25 3.29
CA ALA A 27 2.09 15.88 4.09
C ALA A 27 2.88 16.89 3.24
N ARG A 28 2.57 18.17 3.45
CA ARG A 28 2.90 19.28 2.56
C ARG A 28 4.39 19.38 2.20
N ALA A 29 5.26 19.36 3.20
CA ALA A 29 6.71 19.45 3.00
C ALA A 29 7.27 18.26 2.19
N SER A 30 6.74 17.06 2.44
CA SER A 30 7.15 15.82 1.77
C SER A 30 6.74 15.83 0.30
N LEU A 31 5.49 16.23 0.02
CA LEU A 31 4.95 16.36 -1.33
C LEU A 31 5.66 17.44 -2.14
N LYS A 32 5.83 18.65 -1.56
CA LYS A 32 6.55 19.76 -2.21
C LYS A 32 7.95 19.36 -2.64
N ARG A 33 8.70 18.69 -1.75
CA ARG A 33 10.05 18.20 -2.07
C ARG A 33 10.05 17.21 -3.25
N ARG A 34 9.08 16.30 -3.32
CA ARG A 34 8.97 15.33 -4.44
C ARG A 34 8.58 16.00 -5.75
N ILE A 35 7.67 16.97 -5.72
CA ILE A 35 7.31 17.76 -6.90
C ILE A 35 8.53 18.57 -7.39
N CYS A 36 9.24 19.26 -6.50
CA CYS A 36 10.47 19.97 -6.86
C CYS A 36 11.53 19.02 -7.45
N HIS A 37 11.67 17.81 -6.91
CA HIS A 37 12.57 16.79 -7.45
C HIS A 37 12.17 16.35 -8.86
N TYR A 38 10.89 16.05 -9.09
CA TYR A 38 10.37 15.69 -10.40
C TYR A 38 10.62 16.79 -11.45
N LEU A 39 10.33 18.05 -11.09
CA LEU A 39 10.61 19.18 -11.96
C LEU A 39 12.10 19.28 -12.33
N GLN A 40 13.01 19.08 -11.36
CA GLN A 40 14.45 19.04 -11.60
C GLN A 40 14.86 17.89 -12.53
N LEU A 41 14.35 16.69 -12.29
CA LEU A 41 14.64 15.50 -13.11
C LEU A 41 14.20 15.69 -14.56
N LYS A 42 13.03 16.30 -14.77
CA LYS A 42 12.45 16.55 -16.09
C LYS A 42 12.91 17.87 -16.73
N LYS A 43 13.74 18.65 -16.02
CA LYS A 43 14.21 19.98 -16.44
C LYS A 43 13.06 20.96 -16.75
N ILE A 44 11.97 20.86 -15.99
CA ILE A 44 10.80 21.74 -16.07
C ILE A 44 11.02 22.89 -15.07
N ASN A 45 10.81 24.13 -15.50
CA ASN A 45 11.23 25.33 -14.76
C ASN A 45 10.13 25.91 -13.87
N SER A 46 8.89 25.45 -13.99
CA SER A 46 7.77 25.92 -13.15
C SER A 46 6.62 24.92 -13.09
N LEU A 47 5.72 25.09 -12.11
CA LEU A 47 4.46 24.35 -12.06
C LEU A 47 3.52 24.68 -13.23
N HIS A 48 3.66 25.87 -13.81
CA HIS A 48 2.89 26.27 -14.99
C HIS A 48 3.33 25.46 -16.22
N GLU A 49 4.64 25.41 -16.48
CA GLU A 49 5.22 24.58 -17.56
C GLU A 49 4.92 23.09 -17.35
N LEU A 50 4.93 22.62 -16.10
CA LEU A 50 4.49 21.26 -15.78
C LEU A 50 3.02 21.03 -16.16
N TRP A 51 2.14 21.98 -15.87
CA TRP A 51 0.73 21.87 -16.23
C TRP A 51 0.54 21.83 -17.75
N GLU A 52 1.22 22.72 -18.50
CA GLU A 52 1.18 22.69 -19.98
C GLU A 52 1.69 21.36 -20.55
N THR A 53 2.71 20.77 -19.91
CA THR A 53 3.24 19.45 -20.26
C THR A 53 2.21 18.34 -20.03
N ILE A 54 1.45 18.41 -18.92
CA ILE A 54 0.37 17.46 -18.61
C ILE A 54 -0.80 17.60 -19.59
N GLU A 55 -1.19 18.82 -19.95
CA GLU A 55 -2.27 19.07 -20.91
C GLU A 55 -1.93 18.60 -22.33
N SER A 56 -0.66 18.66 -22.71
CA SER A 56 -0.20 18.26 -24.04
C SER A 56 0.18 16.79 -24.16
N ASN A 57 0.33 16.07 -23.04
CA ASN A 57 0.77 14.67 -23.02
C ASN A 57 0.15 13.89 -21.86
N GLU A 58 -0.77 12.98 -22.18
CA GLU A 58 -1.45 12.13 -21.18
C GLU A 58 -0.46 11.30 -20.34
N LEU A 59 0.67 10.88 -20.91
CA LEU A 59 1.70 10.11 -20.18
C LEU A 59 2.46 10.96 -19.16
N ALA A 60 2.46 12.28 -19.29
CA ALA A 60 3.19 13.16 -18.37
C ALA A 60 2.56 13.14 -16.97
N LEU A 61 1.23 13.07 -16.89
CA LEU A 61 0.53 12.91 -15.62
C LEU A 61 0.96 11.61 -14.93
N GLU A 62 0.88 10.48 -15.64
CA GLU A 62 1.25 9.17 -15.08
C GLU A 62 2.69 9.14 -14.58
N GLN A 63 3.63 9.70 -15.36
CA GLN A 63 5.04 9.81 -14.95
C GLN A 63 5.23 10.68 -13.71
N MET A 64 4.47 11.77 -13.59
CA MET A 64 4.51 12.62 -12.40
C MET A 64 3.96 11.87 -11.19
N ILE A 65 2.77 11.25 -11.30
CA ILE A 65 2.16 10.44 -10.24
C ILE A 65 3.11 9.34 -9.79
N GLN A 66 3.77 8.67 -10.75
CA GLN A 66 4.76 7.65 -10.48
C GLN A 66 5.92 8.17 -9.61
N GLU A 67 6.47 9.34 -9.93
CA GLU A 67 7.61 9.91 -9.22
C GLU A 67 7.24 10.46 -7.83
N ILE A 68 6.07 11.10 -7.71
CA ILE A 68 5.66 11.73 -6.45
C ILE A 68 5.09 10.73 -5.44
N SER A 69 4.72 9.53 -5.90
CA SER A 69 4.29 8.42 -5.06
C SER A 69 5.50 7.70 -4.46
N VAL A 70 5.44 7.37 -3.18
CA VAL A 70 6.53 6.59 -2.55
C VAL A 70 6.23 5.11 -2.71
N THR A 71 7.11 4.39 -3.41
CA THR A 71 6.89 2.98 -3.79
C THR A 71 7.90 2.02 -3.16
N VAL A 72 8.71 2.47 -2.20
CA VAL A 72 9.74 1.62 -1.57
C VAL A 72 9.07 0.64 -0.60
N THR A 73 9.17 -0.64 -0.92
CA THR A 73 8.62 -1.73 -0.12
C THR A 73 9.52 -2.96 -0.23
N GLU A 74 9.35 -3.91 0.69
CA GLU A 74 10.14 -5.14 0.78
C GLU A 74 9.24 -6.30 1.19
N MET A 75 9.55 -7.51 0.73
CA MET A 75 8.81 -8.68 1.20
C MET A 75 9.16 -8.94 2.67
N PHE A 76 8.14 -9.30 3.46
CA PHE A 76 8.26 -9.53 4.90
C PHE A 76 8.85 -8.33 5.67
N ARG A 77 8.64 -7.09 5.19
CA ARG A 77 9.09 -5.87 5.87
C ARG A 77 8.56 -5.78 7.30
N ASP A 78 9.46 -5.54 8.26
CA ASP A 78 9.22 -5.64 9.70
C ASP A 78 8.68 -7.04 10.09
N PRO A 79 9.52 -8.09 10.08
CA PRO A 79 9.09 -9.47 10.27
C PRO A 79 8.27 -9.73 11.54
N THR A 80 8.44 -8.92 12.59
CA THR A 80 7.67 -8.98 13.84
C THR A 80 6.19 -8.67 13.65
N PHE A 81 5.84 -7.81 12.69
CA PHE A 81 4.45 -7.52 12.33
C PHE A 81 3.76 -8.79 11.82
N PHE A 82 4.37 -9.47 10.87
CA PHE A 82 3.82 -10.70 10.30
C PHE A 82 3.77 -11.83 11.33
N LYS A 83 4.72 -11.90 12.26
CA LYS A 83 4.63 -12.82 13.42
C LYS A 83 3.39 -12.56 14.27
N SER A 84 3.12 -11.29 14.58
CA SER A 84 1.93 -10.90 15.35
C SER A 84 0.64 -11.22 14.57
N LEU A 85 0.61 -10.92 13.27
CA LEU A 85 -0.48 -11.28 12.37
C LEU A 85 -0.72 -12.81 12.34
N ASN A 86 0.33 -13.62 12.25
CA ASN A 86 0.22 -15.07 12.26
C ASN A 86 -0.26 -15.62 13.62
N LYS A 87 0.13 -14.97 14.72
CA LYS A 87 -0.31 -15.34 16.07
C LYS A 87 -1.77 -14.99 16.35
N HIS A 88 -2.22 -13.81 15.90
CA HIS A 88 -3.49 -13.23 16.34
C HIS A 88 -4.60 -13.24 15.29
N VAL A 89 -4.26 -13.13 13.99
CA VAL A 89 -5.24 -12.97 12.91
C VAL A 89 -5.46 -14.28 12.15
N ILE A 90 -4.38 -14.97 11.76
CA ILE A 90 -4.47 -16.21 10.96
C ILE A 90 -5.34 -17.30 11.63
N PRO A 91 -5.29 -17.54 12.95
CA PRO A 91 -6.20 -18.50 13.61
C PRO A 91 -7.67 -18.11 13.49
N ARG A 92 -7.98 -16.81 13.44
CA ARG A 92 -9.34 -16.32 13.26
C ARG A 92 -9.78 -16.44 11.80
N LEU A 93 -8.91 -16.12 10.84
CA LEU A 93 -9.20 -16.31 9.40
C LEU A 93 -9.48 -17.79 9.07
N LYS A 94 -8.83 -18.73 9.76
CA LYS A 94 -9.10 -20.17 9.64
C LYS A 94 -10.56 -20.56 9.88
N THR A 95 -11.31 -19.80 10.68
CA THR A 95 -12.70 -20.11 11.01
C THR A 95 -13.69 -19.74 9.90
N TYR A 96 -13.28 -18.90 8.94
CA TYR A 96 -14.16 -18.51 7.84
C TYR A 96 -14.08 -19.53 6.69
N PRO A 97 -15.21 -19.94 6.11
CA PRO A 97 -15.21 -20.80 4.92
C PRO A 97 -14.55 -20.08 3.73
N PHE A 98 -14.68 -18.75 3.67
CA PHE A 98 -14.09 -17.87 2.69
C PHE A 98 -13.92 -16.47 3.29
N PHE A 99 -12.85 -15.75 2.95
CA PHE A 99 -12.60 -14.39 3.46
C PHE A 99 -11.86 -13.51 2.44
N LYS A 100 -11.87 -12.20 2.66
CA LYS A 100 -11.20 -11.20 1.83
C LYS A 100 -10.17 -10.42 2.64
N VAL A 101 -9.02 -10.18 2.02
CA VAL A 101 -7.95 -9.35 2.57
C VAL A 101 -7.79 -8.14 1.67
N TRP A 102 -7.63 -6.96 2.24
CA TRP A 102 -7.26 -5.75 1.49
C TRP A 102 -5.86 -5.28 1.89
N VAL A 103 -4.95 -5.24 0.93
CA VAL A 103 -3.64 -4.60 1.05
C VAL A 103 -3.73 -3.24 0.36
N ALA A 104 -3.92 -2.19 1.15
CA ALA A 104 -4.17 -0.82 0.70
C ALA A 104 -2.87 -0.01 0.61
N GLY A 105 -2.56 0.52 -0.58
CA GLY A 105 -1.27 1.14 -0.89
C GLY A 105 -0.19 0.06 -1.09
N CYS A 106 -0.47 -0.90 -1.97
CA CYS A 106 0.36 -2.10 -2.12
C CYS A 106 1.73 -1.86 -2.79
N ALA A 107 1.98 -0.66 -3.31
CA ALA A 107 3.16 -0.32 -4.08
C ALA A 107 3.44 -1.38 -5.16
N THR A 108 4.67 -1.89 -5.24
CA THR A 108 5.10 -2.87 -6.26
C THR A 108 4.76 -4.32 -5.91
N GLY A 109 3.95 -4.56 -4.88
CA GLY A 109 3.33 -5.87 -4.61
C GLY A 109 4.02 -6.75 -3.58
N GLU A 110 5.17 -6.34 -3.04
CA GLU A 110 5.96 -7.13 -2.08
C GLU A 110 5.16 -7.58 -0.85
N GLU A 111 4.36 -6.68 -0.26
CA GLU A 111 3.50 -7.00 0.88
C GLU A 111 2.33 -7.91 0.47
N VAL A 112 1.83 -7.78 -0.75
CA VAL A 112 0.77 -8.64 -1.30
C VAL A 112 1.25 -10.08 -1.41
N TYR A 113 2.42 -10.31 -1.99
CA TYR A 113 3.02 -11.64 -2.09
C TYR A 113 3.44 -12.20 -0.73
N THR A 114 3.85 -11.34 0.20
CA THR A 114 4.08 -11.73 1.60
C THR A 114 2.82 -12.33 2.22
N ILE A 115 1.67 -11.66 2.08
CA ILE A 115 0.39 -12.17 2.57
C ILE A 115 -0.02 -13.45 1.83
N ALA A 116 0.13 -13.50 0.50
CA ALA A 116 -0.19 -14.70 -0.27
C ALA A 116 0.61 -15.93 0.21
N ILE A 117 1.91 -15.76 0.51
CA ILE A 117 2.76 -16.82 1.05
C ILE A 117 2.29 -17.24 2.44
N ILE A 118 2.03 -16.29 3.35
CA ILE A 118 1.55 -16.60 4.70
C ILE A 118 0.22 -17.37 4.64
N LEU A 119 -0.70 -16.95 3.77
CA LEU A 119 -1.97 -17.65 3.57
C LEU A 119 -1.78 -19.03 2.95
N LYS A 120 -0.83 -19.19 2.02
CA LYS A 120 -0.49 -20.49 1.43
C LYS A 120 0.06 -21.45 2.49
N GLU A 121 1.02 -20.99 3.31
CA GLU A 121 1.60 -21.75 4.41
C GLU A 121 0.56 -22.17 5.45
N ALA A 122 -0.44 -21.33 5.68
CA ALA A 122 -1.54 -21.61 6.59
C ALA A 122 -2.65 -22.50 5.98
N GLY A 123 -2.54 -22.88 4.70
CA GLY A 123 -3.57 -23.65 3.96
C GLY A 123 -4.85 -22.85 3.69
N LEU A 124 -4.74 -21.52 3.55
CA LEU A 124 -5.87 -20.60 3.44
C LEU A 124 -6.00 -19.92 2.08
N LEU A 125 -4.94 -19.90 1.27
CA LEU A 125 -4.90 -19.11 0.04
C LEU A 125 -6.07 -19.40 -0.91
N GLU A 126 -6.42 -20.68 -1.10
CA GLU A 126 -7.50 -21.13 -1.99
C GLU A 126 -8.90 -20.69 -1.54
N ARG A 127 -9.08 -20.32 -0.27
CA ARG A 127 -10.36 -19.80 0.29
C ARG A 127 -10.30 -18.33 0.64
N SER A 128 -9.41 -17.58 -0.02
CA SER A 128 -9.24 -16.15 0.20
C SER A 128 -9.24 -15.40 -1.12
N ILE A 129 -9.64 -14.13 -1.11
CA ILE A 129 -9.29 -13.17 -2.17
C ILE A 129 -8.51 -12.03 -1.55
N ILE A 130 -7.36 -11.70 -2.14
CA ILE A 130 -6.53 -10.56 -1.74
C ILE A 130 -6.80 -9.42 -2.72
N TYR A 131 -7.36 -8.33 -2.25
CA TYR A 131 -7.48 -7.07 -3.00
C TYR A 131 -6.21 -6.26 -2.73
N ALA A 132 -5.47 -5.96 -3.79
CA ALA A 132 -4.25 -5.17 -3.74
C ALA A 132 -4.49 -3.87 -4.51
N THR A 133 -4.44 -2.74 -3.82
CA THR A 133 -4.79 -1.46 -4.43
C THR A 133 -3.72 -0.41 -4.24
N ASP A 134 -3.53 0.43 -5.23
CA ASP A 134 -2.63 1.57 -5.18
C ASP A 134 -3.14 2.71 -6.08
N ILE A 135 -2.65 3.92 -5.85
CA ILE A 135 -2.92 5.08 -6.71
C ILE A 135 -1.98 5.09 -7.92
N ASN A 136 -0.81 4.46 -7.80
CA ASN A 136 0.20 4.37 -8.84
C ASN A 136 -0.03 3.14 -9.72
N GLN A 137 -0.57 3.38 -10.92
CA GLN A 137 -0.86 2.32 -11.90
C GLN A 137 0.40 1.57 -12.36
N HIS A 138 1.56 2.24 -12.44
CA HIS A 138 2.82 1.58 -12.79
C HIS A 138 3.26 0.59 -11.70
N SER A 139 3.10 0.98 -10.43
CA SER A 139 3.35 0.08 -9.29
C SER A 139 2.40 -1.11 -9.30
N LEU A 140 1.11 -0.90 -9.56
CA LEU A 140 0.13 -1.98 -9.72
C LEU A 140 0.49 -2.93 -10.85
N LYS A 141 0.93 -2.40 -11.99
CA LYS A 141 1.36 -3.23 -13.11
C LYS A 141 2.53 -4.13 -12.71
N ARG A 142 3.56 -3.55 -12.07
CA ARG A 142 4.70 -4.33 -11.54
C ARG A 142 4.26 -5.38 -10.52
N ALA A 143 3.35 -5.02 -9.63
CA ALA A 143 2.77 -5.94 -8.65
C ALA A 143 2.05 -7.12 -9.33
N SER A 144 1.26 -6.84 -10.37
CA SER A 144 0.52 -7.86 -11.12
C SER A 144 1.42 -8.79 -11.93
N ASP A 145 2.56 -8.30 -12.42
CA ASP A 145 3.53 -9.11 -13.13
C ASP A 145 4.25 -10.07 -12.18
N GLY A 146 4.35 -9.74 -10.88
CA GLY A 146 4.98 -10.58 -9.88
C GLY A 146 6.49 -10.75 -10.07
N ILE A 147 7.13 -9.78 -10.73
CA ILE A 147 8.54 -9.80 -11.09
C ILE A 147 9.30 -8.79 -10.23
N PHE A 148 10.30 -9.29 -9.50
CA PHE A 148 11.10 -8.54 -8.55
C PHE A 148 12.60 -8.59 -8.92
N PRO A 149 13.38 -7.55 -8.60
CA PRO A 149 14.82 -7.54 -8.83
C PRO A 149 15.51 -8.64 -8.02
N ILE A 150 16.46 -9.34 -8.64
CA ILE A 150 17.22 -10.40 -7.95
C ILE A 150 18.02 -9.86 -6.75
N ASP A 151 18.48 -8.61 -6.82
CA ASP A 151 19.28 -7.98 -5.76
C ASP A 151 18.48 -7.80 -4.45
N SER A 152 17.16 -7.65 -4.53
CA SER A 152 16.29 -7.54 -3.35
C SER A 152 16.12 -8.87 -2.60
N MET A 153 16.38 -10.00 -3.27
CA MET A 153 16.08 -11.33 -2.73
C MET A 153 16.86 -11.68 -1.49
N LYS A 154 18.10 -11.18 -1.37
CA LYS A 154 18.91 -11.39 -0.16
C LYS A 154 18.20 -10.85 1.08
N ASN A 155 17.61 -9.66 0.98
CA ASN A 155 16.85 -9.06 2.07
C ASN A 155 15.53 -9.80 2.29
N TYR A 156 14.83 -10.18 1.22
CA TYR A 156 13.54 -10.89 1.33
C TYR A 156 13.68 -12.25 2.01
N ILE A 157 14.72 -13.02 1.68
CA ILE A 157 15.04 -14.30 2.33
C ILE A 157 15.34 -14.08 3.82
N ALA A 158 16.17 -13.09 4.15
CA ALA A 158 16.50 -12.79 5.54
C ALA A 158 15.25 -12.37 6.35
N ASN A 159 14.38 -11.53 5.77
CA ASN A 159 13.13 -11.11 6.40
C ASN A 159 12.17 -12.29 6.61
N TYR A 160 12.01 -13.16 5.60
CA TYR A 160 11.18 -14.35 5.68
C TYR A 160 11.68 -15.35 6.75
N GLN A 161 13.00 -15.57 6.84
CA GLN A 161 13.62 -16.37 7.90
C GLN A 161 13.39 -15.76 9.28
N GLN A 162 13.56 -14.43 9.40
CA GLN A 162 13.30 -13.73 10.65
C GLN A 162 11.83 -13.79 11.05
N TYR A 163 10.90 -13.76 10.09
CA TYR A 163 9.46 -13.96 10.31
C TYR A 163 9.18 -15.37 10.85
N GLY A 164 9.97 -16.37 10.42
CA GLY A 164 9.82 -17.76 10.81
C GLY A 164 8.94 -18.55 9.85
N GLY A 165 9.11 -18.32 8.54
CA GLY A 165 8.41 -19.09 7.51
C GLY A 165 8.63 -20.61 7.63
N LEU A 166 7.70 -21.38 7.09
CA LEU A 166 7.60 -22.83 7.37
C LEU A 166 8.50 -23.70 6.47
N GLY A 167 9.04 -23.14 5.39
CA GLY A 167 9.91 -23.84 4.44
C GLY A 167 11.00 -22.92 3.86
N GLU A 168 11.57 -23.31 2.74
CA GLU A 168 12.55 -22.48 2.03
C GLU A 168 11.85 -21.42 1.16
N PHE A 169 12.33 -20.18 1.21
CA PHE A 169 11.72 -19.09 0.44
C PHE A 169 11.76 -19.34 -1.08
N SER A 170 12.77 -20.07 -1.55
CA SER A 170 12.95 -20.49 -2.95
C SER A 170 11.80 -21.35 -3.49
N GLN A 171 10.95 -21.90 -2.63
CA GLN A 171 9.76 -22.66 -3.05
C GLN A 171 8.66 -21.77 -3.64
N TYR A 172 8.72 -20.45 -3.42
CA TYR A 172 7.67 -19.50 -3.80
C TYR A 172 7.98 -18.73 -5.08
N TYR A 173 9.16 -18.91 -5.66
CA TYR A 173 9.57 -18.16 -6.84
C TYR A 173 10.46 -18.97 -7.78
N SER A 174 10.61 -18.47 -9.01
CA SER A 174 11.60 -18.93 -9.97
C SER A 174 12.55 -17.78 -10.31
N ALA A 175 13.86 -18.04 -10.30
CA ALA A 175 14.87 -17.05 -10.70
C ALA A 175 15.28 -17.28 -12.16
N LYS A 176 15.31 -16.21 -12.97
CA LYS A 176 15.83 -16.25 -14.34
C LYS A 176 16.54 -14.94 -14.68
N TYR A 177 17.78 -15.04 -15.14
CA TYR A 177 18.65 -13.89 -15.41
C TYR A 177 18.79 -13.00 -14.15
N ASN A 178 18.40 -11.72 -14.25
CA ASN A 178 18.48 -10.72 -13.18
C ASN A 178 17.12 -10.44 -12.50
N ALA A 179 16.15 -11.34 -12.67
CA ALA A 179 14.82 -11.18 -12.13
C ALA A 179 14.33 -12.45 -11.43
N VAL A 180 13.49 -12.24 -10.44
CA VAL A 180 12.74 -13.28 -9.75
C VAL A 180 11.27 -13.11 -10.07
N MET A 181 10.63 -14.19 -10.48
CA MET A 181 9.20 -14.24 -10.74
C MET A 181 8.53 -15.10 -9.67
N MET A 182 7.56 -14.54 -8.98
CA MET A 182 6.77 -15.28 -7.99
C MET A 182 5.93 -16.36 -8.69
N ASN A 183 5.72 -17.49 -8.02
CA ASN A 183 4.97 -18.58 -8.62
C ASN A 183 3.52 -18.16 -8.87
N LYS A 184 2.99 -18.52 -10.04
CA LYS A 184 1.66 -18.09 -10.51
C LYS A 184 0.51 -18.51 -9.60
N ASP A 185 0.67 -19.58 -8.81
CA ASP A 185 -0.35 -20.01 -7.86
C ASP A 185 -0.54 -18.99 -6.72
N LEU A 186 0.48 -18.20 -6.37
CA LEU A 186 0.37 -17.14 -5.36
C LEU A 186 -0.53 -15.99 -5.82
N SER A 187 -0.61 -15.74 -7.13
CA SER A 187 -1.37 -14.61 -7.69
C SER A 187 -2.77 -14.97 -8.20
N LYS A 188 -3.16 -16.25 -8.20
CA LYS A 188 -4.48 -16.70 -8.69
C LYS A 188 -5.65 -15.98 -8.02
N ASN A 189 -5.52 -15.70 -6.73
CA ASN A 189 -6.59 -15.10 -5.92
C ASN A 189 -6.29 -13.64 -5.54
N ILE A 190 -5.46 -12.96 -6.33
CA ILE A 190 -5.15 -11.54 -6.13
C ILE A 190 -5.91 -10.70 -7.16
N VAL A 191 -6.65 -9.70 -6.69
CA VAL A 191 -7.29 -8.66 -7.50
C VAL A 191 -6.47 -7.37 -7.36
N PHE A 192 -5.78 -6.98 -8.42
CA PHE A 192 -5.10 -5.69 -8.51
C PHE A 192 -6.03 -4.64 -9.10
N ALA A 193 -6.23 -3.53 -8.39
CA ALA A 193 -7.12 -2.45 -8.86
C ALA A 193 -6.61 -1.06 -8.44
N PRO A 194 -6.80 -0.02 -9.27
CA PRO A 194 -6.55 1.34 -8.84
C PRO A 194 -7.50 1.72 -7.70
N HIS A 195 -6.98 2.37 -6.66
CA HIS A 195 -7.79 2.95 -5.59
C HIS A 195 -7.04 4.12 -4.96
N ASN A 196 -7.68 5.29 -4.95
CA ASN A 196 -7.18 6.49 -4.31
C ASN A 196 -7.83 6.66 -2.93
N LEU A 197 -7.06 6.34 -1.87
CA LEU A 197 -7.49 6.50 -0.47
C LEU A 197 -7.95 7.93 -0.11
N ALA A 198 -7.55 8.95 -0.87
CA ALA A 198 -7.96 10.33 -0.63
C ALA A 198 -9.38 10.66 -1.10
N VAL A 199 -9.92 9.95 -2.08
CA VAL A 199 -11.22 10.31 -2.71
C VAL A 199 -12.20 9.15 -2.83
N ASP A 200 -11.71 7.92 -2.98
CA ASP A 200 -12.56 6.76 -3.22
C ASP A 200 -13.30 6.29 -1.96
N HIS A 201 -14.39 5.56 -2.18
CA HIS A 201 -15.30 5.08 -1.15
C HIS A 201 -15.15 3.57 -0.90
N VAL A 202 -15.88 3.07 0.11
CA VAL A 202 -15.99 1.64 0.39
C VAL A 202 -16.42 0.89 -0.86
N PHE A 203 -15.66 -0.13 -1.26
CA PHE A 203 -15.97 -0.96 -2.42
C PHE A 203 -16.21 -2.43 -2.06
N ASN A 204 -15.92 -2.84 -0.82
CA ASN A 204 -16.16 -4.20 -0.33
C ASN A 204 -16.15 -4.24 1.21
N GLU A 205 -16.53 -5.39 1.74
CA GLU A 205 -16.33 -5.75 3.15
C GLU A 205 -15.16 -6.75 3.27
N PHE A 206 -14.31 -6.59 4.30
CA PHE A 206 -13.07 -7.36 4.51
C PHE A 206 -12.93 -7.87 5.95
N GLU A 207 -12.35 -9.06 6.10
CA GLU A 207 -11.95 -9.61 7.40
C GLU A 207 -10.58 -9.09 7.86
N LEU A 208 -9.74 -8.64 6.91
CA LEU A 208 -8.42 -8.09 7.20
C LEU A 208 -8.10 -6.95 6.23
N ILE A 209 -7.77 -5.78 6.76
CA ILE A 209 -7.16 -4.68 6.02
C ILE A 209 -5.74 -4.47 6.53
N ILE A 210 -4.80 -4.33 5.61
CA ILE A 210 -3.41 -3.96 5.89
C ILE A 210 -3.10 -2.69 5.10
N CYS A 211 -2.66 -1.64 5.80
CA CYS A 211 -2.25 -0.39 5.19
C CYS A 211 -1.01 0.12 5.94
N ARG A 212 0.17 -0.23 5.45
CA ARG A 212 1.44 0.01 6.15
C ARG A 212 2.29 1.01 5.39
N ASN A 213 2.81 2.00 6.13
CA ASN A 213 3.70 3.03 5.61
C ASN A 213 3.07 3.94 4.53
N VAL A 214 1.75 4.13 4.56
CA VAL A 214 1.01 4.99 3.63
C VAL A 214 0.50 6.24 4.33
N LEU A 215 -0.11 6.10 5.51
CA LEU A 215 -0.72 7.18 6.29
C LEU A 215 0.30 8.24 6.73
N ILE A 216 1.59 7.87 6.83
CA ILE A 216 2.69 8.82 7.10
C ILE A 216 2.83 9.92 6.03
N TYR A 217 2.21 9.75 4.86
CA TYR A 217 2.17 10.77 3.80
C TYR A 217 0.94 11.65 3.84
N PHE A 218 0.02 11.44 4.80
CA PHE A 218 -1.23 12.18 4.92
C PHE A 218 -1.17 13.14 6.12
N ASN A 219 -1.87 14.27 6.02
CA ASN A 219 -2.15 15.12 7.17
C ASN A 219 -3.22 14.47 8.07
N GLN A 220 -3.50 15.09 9.21
CA GLN A 220 -4.43 14.51 10.19
C GLN A 220 -5.85 14.32 9.65
N ASN A 221 -6.34 15.24 8.81
CA ASN A 221 -7.69 15.17 8.24
C ASN A 221 -7.83 13.95 7.33
N LEU A 222 -6.87 13.76 6.41
CA LEU A 222 -6.88 12.63 5.50
C LEU A 222 -6.60 11.31 6.21
N GLN A 223 -5.73 11.27 7.21
CA GLN A 223 -5.58 10.07 8.05
C GLN A 223 -6.92 9.66 8.69
N ASN A 224 -7.66 10.62 9.26
CA ASN A 224 -8.96 10.34 9.86
C ASN A 224 -9.99 9.86 8.82
N LYS A 225 -10.03 10.47 7.63
CA LYS A 225 -10.89 10.02 6.51
C LYS A 225 -10.57 8.58 6.10
N VAL A 226 -9.29 8.23 5.97
CA VAL A 226 -8.85 6.89 5.58
C VAL A 226 -9.14 5.85 6.66
N ILE A 227 -8.94 6.18 7.94
CA ILE A 227 -9.34 5.29 9.03
C ILE A 227 -10.86 5.09 9.08
N ASN A 228 -11.66 6.13 8.80
CA ASN A 228 -13.11 5.99 8.65
C ASN A 228 -13.49 5.06 7.51
N LEU A 229 -12.82 5.18 6.35
CA LEU A 229 -12.98 4.27 5.22
C LEU A 229 -12.68 2.82 5.63
N PHE A 230 -11.52 2.56 6.27
CA PHE A 230 -11.18 1.21 6.74
C PHE A 230 -12.18 0.66 7.76
N TYR A 231 -12.65 1.49 8.68
CA TYR A 231 -13.68 1.08 9.64
C TYR A 231 -14.99 0.64 8.96
N GLN A 232 -15.41 1.37 7.91
CA GLN A 232 -16.61 1.03 7.14
C GLN A 232 -16.41 -0.18 6.22
N SER A 233 -15.19 -0.41 5.74
CA SER A 233 -14.85 -1.55 4.88
C SER A 233 -14.55 -2.84 5.69
N LEU A 234 -14.35 -2.77 7.01
CA LEU A 234 -14.13 -3.95 7.84
C LEU A 234 -15.46 -4.59 8.27
N CYS A 235 -15.53 -5.92 8.16
CA CYS A 235 -16.58 -6.69 8.82
C CYS A 235 -16.46 -6.53 10.35
N ASP A 236 -17.52 -6.86 11.07
CA ASP A 236 -17.46 -6.91 12.53
C ASP A 236 -16.42 -7.90 13.00
N PHE A 237 -15.62 -7.50 14.01
CA PHE A 237 -14.45 -8.24 14.50
C PHE A 237 -13.35 -8.49 13.45
N GLY A 238 -13.37 -7.75 12.33
CA GLY A 238 -12.28 -7.73 11.34
C GLY A 238 -11.04 -7.02 11.88
N TYR A 239 -9.89 -7.25 11.25
CA TYR A 239 -8.59 -6.75 11.72
C TYR A 239 -8.02 -5.64 10.83
N LEU A 240 -7.38 -4.65 11.46
CA LEU A 240 -6.61 -3.61 10.80
C LEU A 240 -5.15 -3.69 11.22
N GLY A 241 -4.24 -3.83 10.25
CA GLY A 241 -2.80 -3.74 10.45
C GLY A 241 -2.22 -2.46 9.86
N LEU A 242 -1.52 -1.66 10.69
CA LEU A 242 -0.84 -0.44 10.26
C LEU A 242 0.69 -0.57 10.39
N GLY A 243 1.44 0.36 9.79
CA GLY A 243 2.89 0.45 9.91
C GLY A 243 3.33 1.01 11.26
N SER A 244 4.57 0.73 11.65
CA SER A 244 5.12 1.04 13.00
C SER A 244 5.08 2.53 13.39
N LYS A 245 5.07 3.43 12.40
CA LYS A 245 5.00 4.90 12.58
C LYS A 245 3.58 5.46 12.46
N GLU A 246 2.57 4.60 12.37
CA GLU A 246 1.18 4.97 12.16
C GLU A 246 0.34 4.63 13.39
N SER A 247 -0.76 5.35 13.59
CA SER A 247 -1.55 5.22 14.81
C SER A 247 -2.99 5.70 14.62
N LEU A 248 -3.89 5.11 15.40
CA LEU A 248 -5.28 5.55 15.51
C LEU A 248 -5.47 6.70 16.51
N LEU A 249 -4.45 7.12 17.26
CA LEU A 249 -4.57 8.01 18.44
C LEU A 249 -5.30 9.34 18.17
N PHE A 250 -5.26 9.83 16.94
CA PHE A 250 -5.86 11.12 16.55
C PHE A 250 -7.02 10.96 15.56
N THR A 251 -7.69 9.80 15.59
CA THR A 251 -8.80 9.49 14.71
C THR A 251 -10.09 9.27 15.49
N ASP A 252 -11.21 9.67 14.89
CA ASP A 252 -12.54 9.60 15.54
C ASP A 252 -12.94 8.17 15.88
N LYS A 253 -12.44 7.19 15.11
CA LYS A 253 -12.71 5.77 15.28
C LYS A 253 -11.80 5.07 16.27
N ARG A 254 -10.88 5.78 16.95
CA ARG A 254 -9.94 5.16 17.90
C ARG A 254 -10.62 4.23 18.90
N LYS A 255 -11.78 4.63 19.43
CA LYS A 255 -12.56 3.90 20.44
C LYS A 255 -13.30 2.68 19.87
N ASN A 256 -13.48 2.63 18.56
CA ASN A 256 -14.11 1.52 17.85
C ASN A 256 -13.11 0.42 17.44
N PHE A 257 -11.87 0.50 17.93
CA PHE A 257 -10.82 -0.46 17.68
C PHE A 257 -10.19 -0.94 19.00
N VAL A 258 -10.20 -2.25 19.19
CA VAL A 258 -9.45 -2.91 20.26
C VAL A 258 -8.00 -3.09 19.81
N GLU A 259 -7.03 -2.73 20.65
CA GLU A 259 -5.61 -3.00 20.37
C GLU A 259 -5.31 -4.48 20.65
N ILE A 260 -4.97 -5.23 19.60
CA ILE A 260 -4.61 -6.65 19.70
C ILE A 260 -3.11 -6.79 19.95
N ASP A 261 -2.32 -6.00 19.23
CA ASP A 261 -0.89 -5.83 19.48
C ASP A 261 -0.51 -4.36 19.26
N ARG A 262 -0.34 -3.64 20.38
CA ARG A 262 -0.02 -2.21 20.35
C ARG A 262 1.34 -1.92 19.74
N LYS A 263 2.32 -2.82 19.90
CA LYS A 263 3.69 -2.64 19.40
C LYS A 263 3.70 -2.77 17.88
N GLU A 264 3.04 -3.80 17.38
CA GLU A 264 2.98 -4.10 15.94
C GLU A 264 1.79 -3.39 15.24
N LYS A 265 1.08 -2.48 15.92
CA LYS A 265 -0.04 -1.71 15.34
C LYS A 265 -1.12 -2.57 14.71
N LEU A 266 -1.49 -3.64 15.42
CA LEU A 266 -2.56 -4.53 15.04
C LEU A 266 -3.81 -4.26 15.89
N PHE A 267 -4.93 -4.03 15.21
CA PHE A 267 -6.21 -3.64 15.82
C PHE A 267 -7.34 -4.55 15.33
N MET A 268 -8.41 -4.63 16.10
CA MET A 268 -9.65 -5.32 15.73
C MET A 268 -10.84 -4.38 15.85
N LYS A 269 -11.73 -4.36 14.86
CA LYS A 269 -12.98 -3.62 14.90
C LYS A 269 -13.85 -4.16 16.04
N SER A 270 -14.30 -3.26 16.92
CA SER A 270 -15.22 -3.58 18.03
C SER A 270 -16.67 -3.58 17.58
#